data_AF-A0A193QFR4-F1
#
_entry.id   AF-A0A193QFR4-F1
#
_cell.length_a   1.000
_cell.length_b   1.000
_cell.length_c   1.000
_cell.angle_alpha   90.00
_cell.angle_beta   90.00
_cell.angle_gamma   90.00
#
_symmetry.space_group_name_H-M   'P 1'
#
loop_
_entity.id
_entity.type
_entity.pdbx_description
1 polymer ?
#
loop_
_entity_poly.entity_id
_entity_poly.type
_entity_poly.pdbx_seq_one_letter_code
_entity_poly.pdbx_strand_id
1 'polypeptide(L)'
;MWLGAQAGQVKGVIDSRFVFYVVADVINGAEGDRPGLYQIVARLIAGLSGFRPANDGPMRFEEGRNLYTEKQGNCGVVLYGTYFTCEEPVIPLIQDDGMDEYLRHYQTFTQKDGSPPFAAHITLRGESHDNE
;
A
#
# COMPACT_ATOMS: atom_id res chain seq x y z
N MET A 1 10.63 1.61 4.23
CA MET A 1 9.96 2.16 3.04
C MET A 1 8.93 1.13 2.57
N TRP A 2 7.72 1.57 2.21
CA TRP A 2 6.71 0.70 1.58
C TRP A 2 7.02 0.52 0.10
N LEU A 3 6.96 -0.72 -0.39
CA LEU A 3 7.31 -1.09 -1.77
C LEU A 3 6.09 -1.38 -2.64
N GLY A 4 4.90 -1.37 -2.05
CA GLY A 4 3.69 -1.86 -2.69
C GLY A 4 3.06 -2.98 -1.88
N ALA A 5 1.98 -3.53 -2.42
CA ALA A 5 1.28 -4.65 -1.81
C ALA A 5 0.87 -5.68 -2.87
N GLN A 6 0.55 -6.88 -2.41
CA GLN A 6 -0.06 -7.94 -3.20
C GLN A 6 -1.44 -8.29 -2.66
N ALA A 7 -2.25 -8.96 -3.49
CA ALA A 7 -3.52 -9.50 -3.03
C ALA A 7 -3.28 -10.52 -1.91
N GLY A 8 -3.93 -10.32 -0.77
CA GLY A 8 -3.90 -11.28 0.33
C GLY A 8 -4.74 -12.53 0.02
N GLN A 9 -4.66 -13.52 0.90
CA GLN A 9 -5.39 -14.79 0.74
C GLN A 9 -6.92 -14.65 0.89
N VAL A 10 -7.38 -13.55 1.50
CA VAL A 10 -8.79 -13.29 1.80
C VAL A 10 -9.21 -11.94 1.21
N LYS A 11 -10.47 -11.84 0.79
CA LYS A 11 -11.06 -10.60 0.27
C LYS A 11 -10.91 -9.47 1.31
N GLY A 12 -10.49 -8.30 0.85
CA GLY A 12 -10.32 -7.12 1.71
C GLY A 12 -9.05 -7.15 2.55
N VAL A 13 -8.08 -8.01 2.23
CA VAL A 13 -6.75 -8.03 2.86
C VAL A 13 -5.69 -7.92 1.77
N ILE A 14 -4.63 -7.16 2.06
CA ILE A 14 -3.44 -7.06 1.23
C ILE A 14 -2.22 -7.53 2.01
N ASP A 15 -1.22 -8.06 1.30
CA ASP A 15 0.11 -8.30 1.84
C ASP A 15 1.01 -7.13 1.44
N SER A 16 1.18 -6.17 2.35
CA SER A 16 2.07 -5.03 2.19
C SER A 16 3.53 -5.45 2.30
N ARG A 17 4.37 -4.90 1.43
CA ARG A 17 5.80 -5.20 1.35
C ARG A 17 6.61 -3.99 1.77
N PHE A 18 7.58 -4.22 2.64
CA PHE A 18 8.46 -3.19 3.17
C PHE A 18 9.91 -3.55 2.94
N VAL A 19 10.75 -2.54 2.75
CA VAL A 19 12.21 -2.66 2.79
C VAL A 19 12.77 -1.68 3.81
N PHE A 20 13.76 -2.17 4.55
CA PHE A 20 14.62 -1.36 5.40
C PHE A 20 16.05 -1.45 4.85
N TYR A 21 16.63 -0.29 4.55
CA TYR A 21 18.00 -0.19 4.07
C TYR A 21 18.93 0.02 5.26
N VAL A 22 19.89 -0.87 5.45
CA VAL A 22 20.89 -0.81 6.51
C VAL A 22 22.22 -0.44 5.89
N VAL A 23 22.81 0.66 6.37
CA VAL A 23 24.11 1.17 5.96
C VAL A 23 25.05 1.13 7.16
N ALA A 24 26.29 0.67 6.94
CA ALA A 24 27.34 0.69 7.95
C ALA A 24 28.72 0.90 7.32
N ASP A 25 29.71 1.23 8.15
CA ASP A 25 31.10 1.43 7.71
C ASP A 25 31.85 0.10 7.52
N VAL A 26 31.40 -0.96 8.20
CA VAL A 26 32.03 -2.28 8.18
C VAL A 26 30.99 -3.41 8.11
N ILE A 27 31.35 -4.48 7.40
CA ILE A 27 30.49 -5.68 7.27
C ILE A 27 30.34 -6.40 8.62
N ASN A 28 31.47 -6.64 9.27
CA ASN A 28 31.56 -7.25 10.59
C ASN A 28 32.17 -6.24 11.56
N GLY A 29 31.45 -5.92 12.61
CA GLY A 29 31.95 -5.05 13.68
C GLY A 29 32.86 -5.80 14.63
N ALA A 30 33.73 -5.07 15.33
CA ALA A 30 34.45 -5.58 16.48
C ALA A 30 33.50 -5.63 17.69
N GLU A 31 33.53 -6.74 18.43
CA GLU A 31 32.69 -6.97 19.60
C GLU A 31 32.94 -5.88 20.65
N GLY A 32 31.91 -5.09 21.00
CA GLY A 32 31.94 -4.10 22.08
C GLY A 32 32.10 -2.63 21.70
N ASP A 33 32.59 -2.30 20.49
CA ASP A 33 32.88 -0.90 20.12
C ASP A 33 31.92 -0.35 19.05
N ARG A 34 31.77 -1.05 17.92
CA ARG A 34 30.85 -0.66 16.84
C ARG A 34 30.21 -1.88 16.18
N PRO A 35 28.87 -2.00 16.15
CA PRO A 35 28.21 -3.08 15.43
C PRO A 35 28.42 -2.89 13.93
N GLY A 36 28.84 -3.96 13.25
CA GLY A 36 28.87 -4.02 11.80
C GLY A 36 27.51 -4.35 11.23
N LEU A 37 27.44 -4.29 9.90
CA LEU A 37 26.20 -4.43 9.14
C LEU A 37 25.41 -5.71 9.52
N TYR A 38 26.07 -6.87 9.63
CA TYR A 38 25.35 -8.11 9.96
C TYR A 38 24.76 -8.10 11.36
N GLN A 39 25.45 -7.49 12.34
CA GLN A 39 24.91 -7.38 13.69
C GLN A 39 23.69 -6.45 13.73
N ILE A 40 23.70 -5.36 12.94
CA ILE A 40 22.56 -4.44 12.84
C ILE A 40 21.38 -5.15 12.15
N VAL A 41 21.63 -5.82 11.03
CA VAL A 41 20.60 -6.59 10.30
C VAL A 41 19.98 -7.66 11.20
N ALA A 42 20.78 -8.42 11.94
CA ALA A 42 20.28 -9.45 12.85
C ALA A 42 19.37 -8.88 13.94
N ARG A 43 19.76 -7.74 14.54
CA ARG A 43 18.93 -7.05 15.54
C ARG A 43 17.63 -6.52 14.95
N LEU A 44 17.68 -5.99 13.74
CA LEU A 44 16.49 -5.52 13.03
C LEU A 44 15.51 -6.66 12.75
N ILE A 45 16.01 -7.78 12.23
CA ILE A 45 15.21 -8.99 12.00
C ILE A 45 14.60 -9.49 13.31
N ALA A 46 15.39 -9.58 14.37
CA ALA A 46 14.90 -10.04 15.68
C ALA A 46 13.83 -9.09 16.27
N GLY A 47 13.97 -7.78 16.08
CA GLY A 47 13.03 -6.79 16.61
C GLY A 47 11.74 -6.66 15.82
N LEU A 48 11.80 -6.83 14.49
CA LEU A 48 10.63 -6.66 13.62
C LEU A 48 9.89 -7.97 13.34
N SER A 49 10.54 -9.12 13.41
CA SER A 49 9.85 -10.39 13.19
C SER A 49 8.81 -10.62 14.29
N GLY A 50 7.54 -10.68 13.90
CA GLY A 50 6.42 -10.80 14.83
C GLY A 50 5.91 -9.47 15.41
N PHE A 51 6.59 -8.35 15.16
CA PHE A 51 6.10 -7.02 15.53
C PHE A 51 4.81 -6.72 14.78
N ARG A 52 3.79 -6.22 15.48
CA ARG A 52 2.50 -5.84 14.88
C ARG A 52 2.36 -4.32 14.83
N PRO A 53 2.40 -3.70 13.64
CA PRO A 53 2.02 -2.31 13.51
C PRO A 53 0.49 -2.19 13.63
N ALA A 54 0.02 -1.36 14.56
CA ALA A 54 -1.40 -1.00 14.72
C ALA A 54 -2.39 -2.19 14.60
N ASN A 55 -3.34 -2.11 13.66
CA ASN A 55 -4.39 -3.10 13.41
C ASN A 55 -4.01 -4.15 12.36
N ASP A 56 -2.72 -4.22 12.02
CA ASP A 56 -2.21 -5.09 10.96
C ASP A 56 -1.70 -6.42 11.54
N GLY A 57 -1.41 -7.34 10.63
CA GLY A 57 -0.79 -8.62 10.92
C GLY A 57 0.65 -8.47 11.45
N PRO A 58 1.27 -9.55 11.93
CA PRO A 58 2.67 -9.51 12.32
C PRO A 58 3.57 -9.31 11.10
N MET A 59 4.61 -8.49 11.25
CA MET A 59 5.68 -8.39 10.28
C MET A 59 6.42 -9.72 10.15
N ARG A 60 6.57 -10.19 8.92
CA ARG A 60 7.29 -11.42 8.57
C ARG A 60 8.54 -11.05 7.77
N PHE A 61 9.68 -11.55 8.20
CA PHE A 61 10.91 -11.41 7.43
C PHE A 61 10.85 -12.29 6.17
N GLU A 62 11.13 -11.70 5.01
CA GLU A 62 11.11 -12.39 3.72
C GLU A 62 12.52 -12.69 3.24
N GLU A 63 13.33 -11.65 3.10
CA GLU A 63 14.68 -11.78 2.57
C GLU A 63 15.61 -10.69 3.06
N GLY A 64 16.90 -11.01 3.08
CA GLY A 64 17.99 -10.08 3.30
C GLY A 64 18.92 -10.11 2.10
N ARG A 65 19.05 -8.99 1.39
CA ARG A 65 19.83 -8.89 0.17
C ARG A 65 21.02 -7.96 0.32
N ASN A 66 22.20 -8.46 -0.05
CA ASN A 66 23.37 -7.61 -0.24
C ASN A 66 23.16 -6.71 -1.44
N LEU A 67 23.23 -5.39 -1.22
CA LEU A 67 23.06 -4.38 -2.26
C LEU A 67 24.38 -3.70 -2.62
N TYR A 68 25.50 -4.34 -2.29
CA TYR A 68 26.84 -3.86 -2.57
C TYR A 68 27.05 -3.58 -4.06
N THR A 69 27.67 -2.43 -4.31
CA THR A 69 28.13 -1.95 -5.60
C THR A 69 29.50 -1.30 -5.42
N GLU A 70 30.30 -1.25 -6.48
CA GLU A 70 31.62 -0.59 -6.45
C GLU A 70 31.53 0.88 -6.00
N LYS A 71 30.44 1.58 -6.32
CA LYS A 71 30.20 2.95 -5.86
C LYS A 71 30.15 3.05 -4.34
N GLN A 72 29.50 2.11 -3.66
CA GLN A 72 29.41 2.09 -2.20
C GLN A 72 30.74 1.70 -1.56
N GLY A 73 31.43 0.71 -2.14
CA GLY A 73 32.78 0.33 -1.72
C GLY A 73 33.76 1.51 -1.78
N ASN A 74 33.72 2.29 -2.86
CA ASN A 74 34.55 3.50 -3.00
C ASN A 74 34.17 4.63 -2.02
N CYS A 75 32.95 4.63 -1.49
CA CYS A 75 32.50 5.54 -0.45
C CYS A 75 32.78 5.01 0.97
N GLY A 76 33.39 3.84 1.12
CA GLY A 76 33.70 3.24 2.42
C GLY A 76 32.46 2.74 3.19
N VAL A 77 31.37 2.43 2.49
CA VAL A 77 30.11 1.97 3.11
C VAL A 77 29.65 0.64 2.56
N VAL A 78 28.94 -0.12 3.39
CA VAL A 78 28.25 -1.35 3.01
C VAL A 78 26.74 -1.15 3.14
N LEU A 79 25.98 -1.71 2.20
CA LEU A 79 24.53 -1.56 2.12
C LEU A 79 23.83 -2.93 2.04
N TYR A 80 22.79 -3.09 2.84
CA TYR A 80 21.91 -4.26 2.83
C TYR A 80 20.45 -3.82 2.78
N GLY A 81 19.63 -4.54 2.01
CA GLY A 81 18.17 -4.42 2.06
C GLY A 81 17.59 -5.58 2.85
N THR A 82 16.76 -5.29 3.85
CA THR A 82 15.99 -6.31 4.57
C THR A 82 14.51 -6.11 4.30
N TYR A 83 13.86 -7.15 3.79
CA TYR A 83 12.51 -7.10 3.27
C TYR A 83 11.56 -7.82 4.21
N PHE A 84 10.40 -7.23 4.42
CA PHE A 84 9.35 -7.75 5.29
C PHE A 84 8.00 -7.67 4.60
N THR A 85 7.10 -8.59 4.94
CA THR A 85 5.68 -8.50 4.62
C THR A 85 4.83 -8.28 5.86
N CYS A 86 3.67 -7.68 5.68
CA CYS A 86 2.66 -7.50 6.71
C CYS A 86 1.27 -7.61 6.08
N GLU A 87 0.38 -8.40 6.66
CA GLU A 87 -1.02 -8.45 6.24
C GLU A 87 -1.75 -7.20 6.75
N GLU A 88 -2.42 -6.47 5.87
CA GLU A 88 -3.13 -5.24 6.21
C GLU A 88 -4.59 -5.34 5.74
N PRO A 89 -5.58 -5.11 6.61
CA PRO A 89 -6.97 -5.04 6.20
C PRO A 89 -7.23 -3.78 5.39
N VAL A 90 -7.87 -3.93 4.23
CA VAL A 90 -8.32 -2.81 3.40
C VAL A 90 -9.71 -2.41 3.87
N ILE A 91 -9.79 -1.26 4.54
CA ILE A 91 -11.07 -0.65 4.91
C ILE A 91 -11.66 -0.01 3.64
N PRO A 92 -12.85 -0.43 3.18
CA PRO A 92 -13.48 0.18 2.02
C PRO A 92 -13.73 1.67 2.29
N LEU A 93 -13.16 2.52 1.44
CA LEU A 93 -13.38 3.98 1.49
C LEU A 93 -14.68 4.41 0.80
N ILE A 94 -15.42 3.46 0.20
CA ILE A 94 -16.72 3.76 -0.38
C ILE A 94 -17.69 3.89 0.79
N GLN A 95 -17.90 5.14 1.21
CA GLN A 95 -19.10 5.46 1.95
C GLN A 95 -20.24 5.56 0.92
N ASP A 96 -21.28 4.73 1.07
CA ASP A 96 -22.45 4.73 0.18
C ASP A 96 -23.29 6.03 0.35
N ASP A 97 -23.02 6.83 1.39
CA ASP A 97 -23.71 8.07 1.75
C ASP A 97 -23.23 9.28 0.93
N GLY A 98 -23.29 9.18 -0.40
CA GLY A 98 -22.90 10.27 -1.29
C GLY A 98 -22.98 9.95 -2.77
N MET A 99 -23.26 8.69 -3.12
CA MET A 99 -23.34 8.24 -4.51
C MET A 99 -24.67 8.60 -5.20
N ASP A 100 -25.61 9.22 -4.48
CA ASP A 100 -26.89 9.69 -5.01
C ASP A 100 -26.73 10.72 -6.16
N GLU A 101 -25.65 11.51 -6.14
CA GLU A 101 -25.38 12.48 -7.22
C GLU A 101 -25.08 11.80 -8.56
N TYR A 102 -24.51 10.59 -8.54
CA TYR A 102 -24.24 9.79 -9.73
C TYR A 102 -25.48 9.01 -10.22
N LEU A 103 -26.56 8.98 -9.43
CA LEU A 103 -27.84 8.38 -9.83
C LEU A 103 -28.73 9.33 -10.63
N ARG A 104 -28.38 10.63 -10.72
CA ARG A 104 -29.12 11.66 -11.47
C ARG A 104 -28.32 12.19 -12.65
N HIS A 105 -28.66 11.72 -13.85
CA HIS A 105 -28.12 12.30 -15.08
C HIS A 105 -28.95 13.53 -15.48
N TYR A 106 -28.33 14.71 -15.50
CA TYR A 106 -28.96 15.94 -16.01
C TYR A 106 -28.46 16.20 -17.43
N GLN A 107 -29.35 16.05 -18.42
CA GLN A 107 -29.06 16.41 -19.80
C GLN A 107 -30.08 17.42 -20.30
N THR A 108 -29.57 18.58 -20.70
CA THR A 108 -30.36 19.59 -21.41
C THR A 108 -30.09 19.42 -22.90
N PHE A 109 -31.12 19.11 -23.68
CA PHE A 109 -31.02 19.03 -25.13
C PHE A 109 -31.38 20.39 -25.73
N THR A 110 -30.39 21.08 -26.30
CA THR A 110 -30.67 22.25 -27.15
C THR A 110 -30.85 21.77 -28.59
N GLN A 111 -32.10 21.76 -29.05
CA GLN A 111 -32.41 21.46 -30.45
C GLN A 111 -32.15 22.71 -31.31
N LYS A 112 -31.60 22.53 -32.51
CA LYS A 112 -31.11 23.61 -33.39
C LYS A 112 -32.23 24.46 -34.04
N ASP A 113 -33.50 24.18 -33.73
CA ASP A 113 -34.71 24.56 -34.48
C ASP A 113 -35.75 25.33 -33.62
N GLY A 114 -35.32 26.11 -32.62
CA GLY A 114 -36.22 27.02 -31.90
C GLY A 114 -37.31 26.37 -31.01
N SER A 115 -37.38 25.03 -30.93
CA SER A 115 -38.20 24.34 -29.92
C SER A 115 -37.73 24.68 -28.50
N PRO A 116 -38.65 24.86 -27.52
CA PRO A 116 -38.27 25.13 -26.15
C PRO A 116 -37.35 24.02 -25.60
N PRO A 117 -36.29 24.36 -24.86
CA PRO A 117 -35.44 23.36 -24.23
C PRO A 117 -36.28 22.53 -23.25
N PHE A 118 -36.14 21.21 -23.29
CA PHE A 118 -36.71 20.34 -22.27
C PHE A 118 -35.60 19.58 -21.55
N ALA A 119 -35.74 19.44 -20.24
CA ALA A 119 -34.82 18.71 -19.38
C ALA A 119 -35.41 17.33 -19.11
N ALA A 120 -34.61 16.28 -19.31
CA ALA A 120 -34.96 14.93 -18.90
C ALA A 120 -34.31 14.64 -17.53
N HIS A 121 -35.12 14.26 -16.55
CA HIS A 121 -34.65 13.80 -15.24
C HIS A 121 -34.67 12.28 -15.26
N ILE A 122 -33.52 11.64 -15.48
CA ILE A 122 -33.42 10.18 -15.56
C ILE A 122 -32.82 9.66 -14.25
N THR A 123 -33.57 8.82 -13.54
CA THR A 123 -33.11 8.09 -12.35
C THR A 123 -32.69 6.70 -12.79
N LEU A 124 -31.41 6.34 -12.59
CA LEU A 124 -30.81 5.13 -13.18
C LEU A 124 -31.11 3.82 -12.44
N ARG A 125 -31.85 3.87 -11.32
CA ARG A 125 -32.45 2.70 -10.67
C ARG A 125 -33.93 2.95 -10.47
N GLY A 126 -34.76 2.30 -11.29
CA GLY A 126 -36.20 2.28 -11.07
C GLY A 126 -36.54 1.30 -9.96
N GLU A 127 -37.23 1.75 -8.92
CA GLU A 127 -38.15 0.86 -8.22
C GLU A 127 -39.16 0.38 -9.28
N SER A 128 -39.17 -0.93 -9.55
CA SER A 128 -40.28 -1.55 -10.26
C SER A 128 -41.48 -1.49 -9.33
N HIS A 129 -42.26 -0.42 -9.43
CA HIS A 129 -43.63 -0.45 -8.95
C HIS A 129 -44.40 -1.37 -9.89
N ASP A 130 -44.47 -2.64 -9.51
CA ASP A 130 -45.50 -3.56 -9.97
C ASP A 130 -46.85 -2.92 -9.60
N ASN A 131 -47.52 -2.35 -10.60
CA ASN A 131 -48.92 -1.98 -10.50
C ASN A 131 -49.74 -3.15 -11.06
N GLU A 132 -50.70 -3.62 -10.24
CA GLU A 132 -51.77 -4.57 -10.59
C GLU A 132 -52.45 -4.28 -11.93
#